data_AF-A0A0F4YSU9-F1
#
_entry.id   AF-A0A0F4YSU9-F1
#
_cell.length_a   1.000
_cell.length_b   1.000
_cell.length_c   1.000
_cell.angle_alpha   90.00
_cell.angle_beta   90.00
_cell.angle_gamma   90.00
#
_symmetry.space_group_name_H-M   'P 1'
#
loop_
_entity.id
_entity.type
_entity.pdbx_description
1 polymer ?
#
loop_
_entity_poly.entity_id
_entity_poly.type
_entity_poly.pdbx_seq_one_letter_code
_entity_poly.pdbx_strand_id
1 'polypeptide(L)'
;MVLRLPLSIAPSSPTRITGDMISPPLSPDFNFDSDALTPSVLPALEYISSKLQQKSMHVTLLVGRGKPFPTGDGADLIVLPITELDPSSWKMLYRIVEKAVRKFALGQSWTDALGQSQSQSQRNRRANEYLVQQSIMQNEILFSQEGLTLLNVDRIYTFKRRLCVLSAAARGQQHPSEERYINSCVHLLHQTIRDCQGRPFSQAFFHRVYEHLGVSDELLVKVAAAYKAKYGQDGIVLPRPEPKQHARRSPGPRVRRRAASPRQQGPPPSRAATPPKRGPKTPLSASDVTPITRNEWNILIGQDFWQNKPTVTMWVPSPAVQVAG
;
A
#
# COMPACT_ATOMS: atom_id res chain seq x y z
N MET A 1 48.11 1.68 76.08
CA MET A 1 48.65 2.36 74.88
C MET A 1 47.64 2.17 73.75
N VAL A 2 47.32 3.26 73.07
CA VAL A 2 46.09 3.56 72.31
C VAL A 2 45.93 2.69 71.05
N LEU A 3 44.67 2.38 70.65
CA LEU A 3 44.16 2.57 69.28
C LEU A 3 42.63 2.47 69.24
N ARG A 4 41.99 3.64 69.15
CA ARG A 4 40.60 3.82 68.73
C ARG A 4 40.53 3.64 67.21
N LEU A 5 39.54 2.91 66.72
CA LEU A 5 39.11 2.94 65.31
C LEU A 5 37.66 3.46 65.26
N PRO A 6 37.32 4.33 64.30
CA PRO A 6 36.06 5.06 64.27
C PRO A 6 34.89 4.21 63.76
N LEU A 7 33.69 4.53 64.27
CA LEU A 7 32.40 4.07 63.76
C LEU A 7 32.24 4.44 62.28
N SER A 8 32.02 3.46 61.41
CA SER A 8 31.46 3.70 60.08
C SER A 8 29.94 3.66 60.18
N ILE A 9 29.33 4.82 60.10
CA ILE A 9 27.89 5.03 59.97
C ILE A 9 27.49 4.53 58.58
N ALA A 10 26.79 3.39 58.51
CA ALA A 10 26.08 2.99 57.29
C ALA A 10 24.81 3.85 57.17
N PRO A 11 24.56 4.55 56.06
CA PRO A 11 23.30 5.21 55.83
C PRO A 11 22.22 4.15 55.58
N SER A 12 21.23 4.09 56.46
CA SER A 12 20.00 3.33 56.28
C SER A 12 19.29 3.83 55.01
N SER A 13 19.31 3.02 53.97
CA SER A 13 18.42 3.20 52.81
C SER A 13 17.00 2.85 53.26
N PRO A 14 16.00 3.76 53.15
CA PRO A 14 14.63 3.40 53.45
C PRO A 14 14.07 2.53 52.32
N THR A 15 13.97 1.23 52.57
CA THR A 15 13.22 0.28 51.73
C THR A 15 11.72 0.55 51.90
N ARG A 16 11.22 1.66 51.36
CA ARG A 16 9.79 1.88 51.18
C ARG A 16 9.55 2.28 49.73
N ILE A 17 9.20 1.27 48.93
CA ILE A 17 8.65 1.43 47.59
C ILE A 17 7.36 2.23 47.76
N THR A 18 7.40 3.52 47.46
CA THR A 18 6.20 4.36 47.37
C THR A 18 5.52 4.11 46.03
N GLY A 19 4.20 4.29 45.97
CA GLY A 19 3.41 4.07 44.74
C GLY A 19 3.91 4.85 43.53
N ASP A 20 4.69 5.91 43.75
CA ASP A 20 5.33 6.73 42.72
C ASP A 20 6.53 6.05 42.04
N MET A 21 7.04 4.95 42.62
CA MET A 21 8.05 4.06 42.02
C MET A 21 7.42 2.92 41.21
N ILE A 22 6.10 2.78 41.27
CA ILE A 22 5.34 1.83 40.46
C ILE A 22 4.87 2.64 39.27
N SER A 23 5.42 2.37 38.09
CA SER A 23 4.86 2.90 36.85
C SER A 23 3.34 2.66 36.87
N PRO A 24 2.49 3.64 36.50
CA PRO A 24 1.06 3.39 36.38
C PRO A 24 0.86 2.09 35.59
N PRO A 25 -0.09 1.21 36.00
CA PRO A 25 -0.31 -0.03 35.28
C PRO A 25 -0.47 0.34 33.81
N LEU A 26 0.38 -0.25 32.96
CA LEU A 26 0.29 -0.08 31.51
C LEU A 26 -1.20 -0.14 31.17
N SER A 27 -1.75 0.96 30.64
CA SER A 27 -3.16 0.99 30.23
C SER A 27 -3.41 -0.30 29.45
N PRO A 28 -4.50 -1.04 29.72
CA PRO A 28 -4.77 -2.33 29.10
C PRO A 28 -5.10 -2.22 27.59
N ASP A 29 -4.63 -1.15 26.96
CA ASP A 29 -4.71 -0.89 25.53
C ASP A 29 -3.61 -1.74 24.85
N PHE A 30 -3.93 -3.02 24.70
CA PHE A 30 -3.17 -3.97 23.90
C PHE A 30 -3.08 -3.46 22.45
N ASN A 31 -1.90 -3.01 22.09
CA ASN A 31 -1.63 -2.35 20.82
C ASN A 31 -1.16 -3.40 19.79
N PHE A 32 -2.08 -3.92 18.97
CA PHE A 32 -1.75 -4.79 17.82
C PHE A 32 -0.95 -4.00 16.79
N ASP A 33 0.39 -4.08 16.75
CA ASP A 33 1.16 -3.38 15.73
C ASP A 33 0.94 -4.05 14.36
N SER A 34 0.51 -3.28 13.37
CA SER A 34 0.27 -3.81 12.01
C SER A 34 1.58 -4.32 11.40
N ASP A 35 2.71 -3.85 11.92
CA ASP A 35 4.05 -4.20 11.44
C ASP A 35 4.65 -5.37 12.26
N ALA A 36 4.08 -5.74 13.42
CA ALA A 36 4.49 -6.91 14.22
C ALA A 36 3.40 -7.38 15.21
N LEU A 37 3.07 -8.68 15.17
CA LEU A 37 2.23 -9.27 16.21
C LEU A 37 2.93 -9.15 17.57
N THR A 38 2.25 -8.54 18.54
CA THR A 38 2.74 -8.53 19.91
C THR A 38 2.73 -9.95 20.46
N PRO A 39 3.79 -10.42 21.15
CA PRO A 39 3.86 -11.78 21.69
C PRO A 39 2.69 -12.12 22.61
N SER A 40 2.06 -11.12 23.24
CA SER A 40 0.88 -11.28 24.08
C SER A 40 -0.38 -11.73 23.33
N VAL A 41 -0.47 -11.47 22.02
CA VAL A 41 -1.62 -11.84 21.18
C VAL A 41 -1.50 -13.28 20.66
N LEU A 42 -0.29 -13.84 20.60
CA LEU A 42 -0.04 -15.18 20.05
C LEU A 42 -0.86 -16.29 20.74
N PRO A 43 -0.92 -16.39 22.08
CA PRO A 43 -1.72 -17.45 22.73
C PRO A 43 -3.21 -17.37 22.39
N ALA A 44 -3.73 -16.17 22.16
CA ALA A 44 -5.11 -15.96 21.74
C ALA A 44 -5.34 -16.44 20.31
N LEU A 45 -4.41 -16.15 19.40
CA LEU A 45 -4.48 -16.60 18.00
C LEU A 45 -4.34 -18.12 17.87
N GLU A 46 -3.42 -18.73 18.62
CA GLU A 46 -3.28 -20.20 18.69
C GLU A 46 -4.55 -20.86 19.22
N TYR A 47 -5.17 -20.27 20.24
CA TYR A 47 -6.47 -20.73 20.74
C TYR A 47 -7.57 -20.63 19.68
N ILE A 48 -7.66 -19.50 18.96
CA ILE A 48 -8.64 -19.31 17.88
C ILE A 48 -8.40 -20.35 16.79
N SER A 49 -7.15 -20.50 16.33
CA SER A 49 -6.74 -21.46 15.30
C SER A 49 -7.14 -22.88 15.69
N SER A 50 -6.76 -23.32 16.89
CA SER A 50 -7.09 -24.65 17.42
C SER A 50 -8.60 -24.88 17.49
N LYS A 51 -9.38 -23.85 17.85
CA LYS A 51 -10.85 -23.96 17.92
C LYS A 51 -11.52 -24.01 16.56
N LEU A 52 -10.99 -23.30 15.58
CA LEU A 52 -11.45 -23.36 14.18
C LEU A 52 -11.10 -24.71 13.55
N GLN A 53 -9.88 -25.21 13.79
CA GLN A 53 -9.45 -26.55 13.37
C GLN A 53 -10.33 -27.66 13.96
N GLN A 54 -10.67 -27.59 15.25
CA GLN A 54 -11.60 -28.54 15.89
C GLN A 54 -13.01 -28.56 15.25
N LYS A 55 -13.33 -27.55 14.45
CA LYS A 55 -14.58 -27.42 13.69
C LYS A 55 -14.39 -27.65 12.19
N SER A 56 -13.22 -28.15 11.78
CA SER A 56 -12.83 -28.39 10.39
C SER A 56 -13.01 -27.14 9.52
N MET A 57 -12.75 -25.96 10.09
CA MET A 57 -12.92 -24.65 9.46
C MET A 57 -11.55 -23.97 9.39
N HIS A 58 -11.18 -23.52 8.20
CA HIS A 58 -10.01 -22.66 8.01
C HIS A 58 -10.48 -21.28 7.56
N VAL A 59 -10.01 -20.23 8.23
CA VAL A 59 -10.33 -18.85 7.87
C VAL A 59 -9.06 -18.07 7.58
N THR A 60 -9.06 -17.39 6.44
CA THR A 60 -8.03 -16.39 6.14
C THR A 60 -8.60 -14.99 6.36
N LEU A 61 -8.00 -14.26 7.30
CA LEU A 61 -8.39 -12.90 7.65
C LEU A 61 -7.31 -11.92 7.20
N LEU A 62 -7.76 -10.84 6.59
CA LEU A 62 -6.96 -9.65 6.36
C LEU A 62 -7.05 -8.74 7.58
N VAL A 63 -5.92 -8.41 8.19
CA VAL A 63 -5.83 -7.65 9.43
C VAL A 63 -4.97 -6.41 9.24
N GLY A 64 -5.44 -5.27 9.71
CA GLY A 64 -4.69 -4.02 9.69
C GLY A 64 -5.31 -2.98 10.62
N ARG A 65 -4.86 -1.72 10.53
CA ARG A 65 -5.41 -0.62 11.34
C ARG A 65 -6.25 0.35 10.49
N GLY A 66 -7.47 0.62 10.95
CA GLY A 66 -8.38 1.62 10.41
C GLY A 66 -7.97 3.05 10.73
N LYS A 67 -7.50 3.30 11.96
CA LYS A 67 -6.80 4.54 12.35
C LYS A 67 -5.37 4.17 12.74
N PRO A 68 -4.44 4.12 11.77
CA PRO A 68 -3.08 3.68 12.05
C PRO A 68 -2.30 4.74 12.85
N PHE A 69 -2.49 4.78 14.17
CA PHE A 69 -1.58 5.50 15.06
C PHE A 69 -0.24 4.76 15.10
N PRO A 70 0.91 5.46 15.10
CA PRO A 70 2.23 4.82 15.15
C PRO A 70 2.60 4.27 16.55
N THR A 71 1.83 4.59 17.59
CA THR A 71 2.08 4.14 18.96
C THR A 71 0.75 3.93 19.67
N GLY A 72 0.51 2.73 20.17
CA GLY A 72 -0.32 2.47 21.37
C GLY A 72 -1.82 2.60 21.28
N ASP A 73 -2.30 3.71 20.71
CA ASP A 73 -3.58 4.27 21.14
C ASP A 73 -4.72 3.77 20.27
N GLY A 74 -5.69 3.09 20.92
CA GLY A 74 -7.09 2.95 20.51
C GLY A 74 -7.35 2.78 19.01
N ALA A 75 -6.46 2.08 18.30
CA ALA A 75 -6.54 1.99 16.86
C ALA A 75 -7.71 1.08 16.50
N ASP A 76 -8.66 1.62 15.74
CA ASP A 76 -9.73 0.85 15.12
C ASP A 76 -9.08 -0.27 14.32
N LEU A 77 -9.30 -1.53 14.68
CA LEU A 77 -8.75 -2.67 13.96
C LEU A 77 -9.61 -2.89 12.71
N ILE A 78 -8.98 -3.25 11.59
CA ILE A 78 -9.69 -3.76 10.41
C ILE A 78 -9.45 -5.26 10.40
N VAL A 79 -10.53 -6.04 10.38
CA VAL A 79 -10.49 -7.49 10.23
C VAL A 79 -11.49 -7.87 9.15
N LEU A 80 -11.01 -8.33 7.99
CA LEU A 80 -11.85 -8.68 6.85
C LEU A 80 -11.55 -10.13 6.44
N PRO A 81 -12.52 -11.05 6.45
CA PRO A 81 -12.28 -12.35 5.84
C PRO A 81 -12.10 -12.22 4.33
N ILE A 82 -11.11 -12.93 3.80
CA ILE A 82 -10.77 -12.93 2.37
C ILE A 82 -11.84 -13.67 1.57
N THR A 83 -12.30 -14.80 2.12
CA THR A 83 -13.37 -15.62 1.56
C THR A 83 -14.69 -15.29 2.22
N GLU A 84 -15.78 -15.35 1.46
CA GLU A 84 -17.10 -15.20 2.05
C GLU A 84 -17.38 -16.34 3.04
N LEU A 85 -17.81 -15.96 4.24
CA LEU A 85 -18.24 -16.90 5.27
C LEU A 85 -19.77 -16.94 5.29
N ASP A 86 -20.34 -18.13 5.34
CA ASP A 86 -21.77 -18.29 5.54
C ASP A 86 -22.19 -17.78 6.95
N PRO A 87 -23.47 -17.47 7.18
CA PRO A 87 -23.92 -16.91 8.45
C PRO A 87 -23.64 -17.78 9.68
N SER A 88 -23.53 -19.10 9.51
CA SER A 88 -23.25 -20.04 10.60
C SER A 88 -21.76 -20.04 10.94
N SER A 89 -20.88 -20.08 9.94
CA SER A 89 -19.44 -19.94 10.09
C SER A 89 -19.08 -18.59 10.68
N TRP A 90 -19.76 -17.52 10.28
CA TRP A 90 -19.57 -16.20 10.87
C TRP A 90 -19.88 -16.18 12.37
N LYS A 91 -21.06 -16.69 12.76
CA LYS A 91 -21.46 -16.79 14.17
C LYS A 91 -20.47 -17.63 14.97
N MET A 92 -19.92 -18.68 14.38
CA MET A 92 -18.92 -19.52 15.01
C MET A 92 -17.61 -18.78 15.22
N LEU A 93 -17.07 -18.15 14.18
CA LEU A 93 -15.86 -17.33 14.25
C LEU A 93 -15.99 -16.25 15.33
N TYR A 94 -17.08 -15.48 15.29
CA TYR A 94 -17.32 -14.41 16.25
C TYR A 94 -17.32 -14.93 17.70
N ARG A 95 -18.01 -16.04 17.99
CA ARG A 95 -18.05 -16.65 19.34
C ARG A 95 -16.68 -17.15 19.79
N ILE A 96 -15.88 -17.71 18.90
CA ILE A 96 -14.52 -18.18 19.22
C ILE A 96 -13.64 -16.98 19.57
N VAL A 97 -13.68 -15.92 18.77
CA VAL A 97 -12.91 -14.70 18.99
C VAL A 97 -13.35 -13.99 20.28
N GLU A 98 -14.66 -13.86 20.52
CA GLU A 98 -15.20 -13.28 21.77
C GLU A 98 -14.77 -14.06 23.02
N LYS A 99 -14.62 -15.38 22.92
CA LYS A 99 -14.04 -16.19 24.01
C LYS A 99 -12.54 -15.93 24.18
N ALA A 100 -11.81 -15.77 23.08
CA ALA A 100 -10.39 -15.43 23.12
C ALA A 100 -10.14 -14.04 23.74
N VAL A 101 -10.96 -13.04 23.38
CA VAL A 101 -11.01 -11.70 24.00
C VAL A 101 -11.09 -11.78 25.51
N ARG A 102 -12.05 -12.56 26.03
CA ARG A 102 -12.22 -12.72 27.48
C ARG A 102 -11.10 -13.52 28.15
N LYS A 103 -10.62 -14.58 27.50
CA LYS A 103 -9.66 -15.53 28.11
C LYS A 103 -8.22 -15.03 28.09
N PHE A 104 -7.83 -14.29 27.04
CA PHE A 104 -6.46 -13.89 26.80
C PHE A 104 -6.28 -12.37 26.75
N ALA A 105 -7.31 -11.60 27.14
CA ALA A 105 -7.34 -10.16 27.00
C ALA A 105 -7.02 -9.69 25.56
N LEU A 106 -7.42 -10.48 24.55
CA LEU A 106 -7.37 -10.06 23.15
C LEU A 106 -8.29 -8.82 23.05
N GLY A 107 -7.77 -7.65 22.67
CA GLY A 107 -8.50 -6.38 22.81
C GLY A 107 -9.90 -6.39 22.17
N GLN A 108 -10.85 -5.63 22.73
CA GLN A 108 -12.25 -5.54 22.24
C GLN A 108 -12.35 -5.06 20.78
N SER A 109 -11.32 -4.38 20.29
CA SER A 109 -11.19 -4.00 18.88
C SER A 109 -11.31 -5.16 17.91
N TRP A 110 -10.98 -6.41 18.31
CA TRP A 110 -11.18 -7.60 17.48
C TRP A 110 -12.64 -7.94 17.25
N THR A 111 -13.45 -7.95 18.31
CA THR A 111 -14.89 -8.21 18.21
C THR A 111 -15.61 -7.07 17.52
N ASP A 112 -15.22 -5.82 17.79
CA ASP A 112 -15.79 -4.65 17.14
C ASP A 112 -15.48 -4.65 15.63
N ALA A 113 -14.22 -4.91 15.26
CA ALA A 113 -13.81 -4.98 13.86
C ALA A 113 -14.52 -6.11 13.10
N LEU A 114 -14.67 -7.28 13.71
CA LEU A 114 -15.45 -8.37 13.12
C LEU A 114 -16.92 -7.96 12.96
N GLY A 115 -17.56 -7.43 14.00
CA GLY A 115 -18.94 -6.95 13.91
C GLY A 115 -19.15 -5.94 12.78
N GLN A 116 -18.22 -4.97 12.64
CA GLN A 116 -18.21 -4.00 11.56
C GLN A 116 -18.04 -4.67 10.19
N SER A 117 -17.09 -5.60 10.05
CA SER A 117 -16.86 -6.35 8.81
C SER A 117 -18.09 -7.14 8.37
N GLN A 118 -18.84 -7.74 9.30
CA GLN A 118 -20.06 -8.46 8.96
C GLN A 118 -21.06 -7.52 8.27
N SER A 119 -21.29 -6.34 8.85
CA SER A 119 -22.21 -5.34 8.33
C SER A 119 -21.73 -4.69 7.03
N GLN A 120 -20.42 -4.50 6.88
CA GLN A 120 -19.80 -3.85 5.71
C GLN A 120 -19.62 -4.79 4.52
N SER A 121 -19.51 -6.11 4.74
CA SER A 121 -19.32 -7.12 3.69
C SER A 121 -20.38 -7.02 2.58
N GLN A 122 -21.62 -6.62 2.91
CA GLN A 122 -22.70 -6.45 1.95
C GLN A 122 -22.69 -5.08 1.25
N ARG A 123 -22.19 -4.01 1.88
CA ARG A 123 -22.23 -2.63 1.33
C ARG A 123 -20.97 -2.23 0.56
N ASN A 124 -19.79 -2.68 1.00
CA ASN A 124 -18.49 -2.19 0.52
C ASN A 124 -17.64 -3.26 -0.17
N ARG A 125 -18.25 -4.37 -0.62
CA ARG A 125 -17.54 -5.50 -1.25
C ARG A 125 -16.57 -5.07 -2.35
N ARG A 126 -17.03 -4.26 -3.30
CA ARG A 126 -16.21 -3.77 -4.42
C ARG A 126 -15.05 -2.88 -3.99
N ALA A 127 -15.25 -2.05 -2.95
CA ALA A 127 -14.17 -1.19 -2.45
C ALA A 127 -13.06 -2.00 -1.78
N ASN A 128 -13.42 -3.15 -1.17
CA ASN A 128 -12.49 -4.05 -0.50
C ASN A 128 -11.85 -5.07 -1.45
N GLU A 129 -12.45 -5.38 -2.61
CA GLU A 129 -11.92 -6.37 -3.56
C GLU A 129 -10.49 -6.04 -4.02
N TYR A 130 -10.24 -4.80 -4.45
CA TYR A 130 -8.90 -4.38 -4.86
C TYR A 130 -7.91 -4.45 -3.69
N LEU A 131 -8.31 -4.02 -2.49
CA LEU A 131 -7.48 -4.09 -1.29
C LEU A 131 -7.11 -5.54 -0.94
N VAL A 132 -8.09 -6.45 -0.98
CA VAL A 132 -7.89 -7.88 -0.71
C VAL A 132 -6.93 -8.47 -1.74
N GLN A 133 -7.12 -8.19 -3.03
CA GLN A 133 -6.23 -8.65 -4.09
C GLN A 133 -4.78 -8.16 -3.87
N GLN A 134 -4.58 -6.86 -3.64
CA GLN A 134 -3.24 -6.31 -3.40
C GLN A 134 -2.60 -6.89 -2.13
N SER A 135 -3.39 -7.11 -1.07
CA SER A 135 -2.87 -7.68 0.17
C SER A 135 -2.47 -9.16 0.01
N ILE A 136 -3.21 -9.94 -0.79
CA ILE A 136 -2.83 -11.30 -1.16
C ILE A 136 -1.55 -11.30 -2.00
N MET A 137 -1.43 -10.38 -2.97
CA MET A 137 -0.22 -10.26 -3.78
C MET A 137 1.01 -9.85 -2.96
N GLN A 138 0.83 -9.00 -1.94
CA GLN A 138 1.87 -8.66 -0.98
C GLN A 138 2.29 -9.86 -0.12
N ASN A 139 1.35 -10.77 0.16
CA ASN A 139 1.57 -12.03 0.90
C ASN A 139 2.34 -11.86 2.22
N GLU A 140 2.06 -10.79 2.95
CA GLU A 140 2.66 -10.54 4.26
C GLU A 140 1.87 -11.29 5.34
N ILE A 141 2.32 -12.51 5.66
CA ILE A 141 1.70 -13.37 6.66
C ILE A 141 2.09 -12.90 8.06
N LEU A 142 1.10 -12.51 8.87
CA LEU A 142 1.30 -12.16 10.28
C LEU A 142 1.26 -13.41 11.17
N PHE A 143 0.32 -14.31 10.90
CA PHE A 143 0.13 -15.57 11.64
C PHE A 143 -0.40 -16.63 10.69
N SER A 144 0.06 -17.87 10.82
CA SER A 144 -0.52 -18.99 10.08
C SER A 144 -0.40 -20.28 10.88
N GLN A 145 -1.54 -20.88 11.19
CA GLN A 145 -1.66 -22.21 11.76
C GLN A 145 -2.89 -22.91 11.16
N GLU A 146 -3.04 -24.20 11.41
CA GLU A 146 -4.21 -24.93 10.95
C GLU A 146 -5.47 -24.33 11.59
N GLY A 147 -6.40 -23.90 10.74
CA GLY A 147 -7.65 -23.23 11.13
C GLY A 147 -7.64 -21.71 11.00
N LEU A 148 -6.48 -21.05 11.02
CA LEU A 148 -6.40 -19.58 10.93
C LEU A 148 -5.13 -19.10 10.23
N THR A 149 -5.32 -18.27 9.20
CA THR A 149 -4.24 -17.48 8.59
C THR A 149 -4.60 -16.00 8.67
N LEU A 150 -3.67 -15.19 9.14
CA LEU A 150 -3.77 -13.72 9.19
C LEU A 150 -2.77 -13.12 8.20
N LEU A 151 -3.28 -12.33 7.26
CA LEU A 151 -2.48 -11.51 6.35
C LEU A 151 -2.51 -10.05 6.79
N ASN A 152 -1.41 -9.33 6.60
CA ASN A 152 -1.39 -7.88 6.77
C ASN A 152 -2.11 -7.19 5.61
N VAL A 153 -2.72 -6.06 5.89
CA VAL A 153 -3.26 -5.16 4.85
C VAL A 153 -2.13 -4.58 4.00
N ASP A 154 -2.39 -4.39 2.70
CA ASP A 154 -1.46 -3.76 1.76
C ASP A 154 -0.77 -2.50 2.35
N ARG A 155 0.55 -2.44 2.21
CA ARG A 155 1.38 -1.37 2.78
C ARG A 155 1.11 -0.04 2.11
N ILE A 156 0.76 0.00 0.82
CA ILE A 156 0.40 1.24 0.14
C ILE A 156 -0.94 1.76 0.68
N TYR A 157 -1.93 0.89 0.90
CA TYR A 157 -3.16 1.27 1.57
C TYR A 157 -2.89 1.84 2.98
N THR A 158 -2.09 1.13 3.79
CA THR A 158 -1.74 1.56 5.14
C THR A 158 -1.00 2.90 5.15
N PHE A 159 -0.06 3.08 4.22
CA PHE A 159 0.65 4.34 4.00
C PHE A 159 -0.32 5.49 3.70
N LYS A 160 -1.25 5.31 2.74
CA LYS A 160 -2.24 6.34 2.41
C LYS A 160 -3.14 6.66 3.60
N ARG A 161 -3.62 5.64 4.33
CA ARG A 161 -4.45 5.82 5.53
C ARG A 161 -3.72 6.63 6.60
N ARG A 162 -2.44 6.35 6.88
CA ARG A 162 -1.60 7.11 7.83
C ARG A 162 -1.56 8.61 7.45
N LEU A 163 -1.39 8.92 6.16
CA LEU A 163 -1.41 10.31 5.69
C LEU A 163 -2.79 10.97 5.75
N CYS A 164 -3.88 10.24 5.45
CA CYS A 164 -5.24 10.75 5.59
C CYS A 164 -5.57 11.10 7.04
N VAL A 165 -5.18 10.24 7.99
CA VAL A 165 -5.37 10.48 9.43
C VAL A 165 -4.57 11.71 9.87
N LEU A 166 -3.32 11.83 9.43
CA LEU A 166 -2.49 13.00 9.73
C LEU A 166 -3.12 14.31 9.17
N SER A 167 -3.66 14.27 7.95
CA SER A 167 -4.35 15.41 7.33
C SER A 167 -5.67 15.77 8.05
N ALA A 168 -6.38 14.79 8.60
CA ALA A 168 -7.56 15.03 9.43
C ALA A 168 -7.19 15.60 10.80
N ALA A 169 -6.13 15.07 11.42
CA ALA A 169 -5.63 15.53 12.71
C ALA A 169 -5.11 16.97 12.64
N ALA A 170 -4.43 17.38 11.57
CA ALA A 170 -3.99 18.77 11.38
C ALA A 170 -5.14 19.80 11.35
N ARG A 171 -6.38 19.36 11.14
CA ARG A 171 -7.58 20.20 11.17
C ARG A 171 -8.27 20.25 12.54
N GLY A 172 -7.86 19.43 13.50
CA GLY A 172 -8.35 19.41 14.88
C GLY A 172 -7.22 19.67 15.88
N GLN A 173 -7.50 20.26 17.04
CA GLN A 173 -6.48 20.66 18.01
C GLN A 173 -5.76 19.51 18.77
N GLN A 174 -5.75 18.29 18.22
CA GLN A 174 -4.97 17.18 18.75
C GLN A 174 -3.82 16.92 17.78
N HIS A 175 -2.61 17.35 18.15
CA HIS A 175 -1.39 17.08 17.40
C HIS A 175 -0.83 15.71 17.85
N PRO A 176 -1.13 14.59 17.18
CA PRO A 176 -0.20 13.48 17.22
C PRO A 176 1.15 14.00 16.70
N SER A 177 2.26 13.48 17.23
CA SER A 177 3.59 13.84 16.76
C SER A 177 3.71 13.53 15.25
N GLU A 178 3.55 14.55 14.41
CA GLU A 178 3.60 14.48 12.94
C GLU A 178 4.83 13.71 12.48
N GLU A 179 5.97 13.97 13.13
CA GLU A 179 7.24 13.31 12.91
C GLU A 179 7.15 11.77 13.00
N ARG A 180 6.44 11.22 14.01
CA ARG A 180 6.26 9.76 14.13
C ARG A 180 5.49 9.18 12.96
N TYR A 181 4.44 9.86 12.49
CA TYR A 181 3.66 9.44 11.33
C TYR A 181 4.50 9.48 10.06
N ILE A 182 5.26 10.56 9.85
CA ILE A 182 6.14 10.70 8.69
C ILE A 182 7.23 9.61 8.72
N ASN A 183 7.90 9.40 9.85
CA ASN A 183 8.93 8.35 10.00
C ASN A 183 8.37 6.95 9.74
N SER A 184 7.16 6.69 10.22
CA SER A 184 6.43 5.44 10.00
C SER A 184 6.05 5.25 8.52
N CYS A 185 5.60 6.31 7.83
CA CYS A 185 5.33 6.29 6.40
C CYS A 185 6.62 6.06 5.58
N VAL A 186 7.73 6.68 5.98
CA VAL A 186 9.05 6.50 5.37
C VAL A 186 9.51 5.05 5.49
N HIS A 187 9.28 4.40 6.64
CA HIS A 187 9.60 2.99 6.85
C HIS A 187 8.78 2.07 5.93
N LEU A 188 7.45 2.23 5.91
CA LEU A 188 6.58 1.46 5.01
C LEU A 188 6.94 1.65 3.54
N LEU A 189 7.23 2.90 3.14
CA LEU A 189 7.64 3.22 1.78
C LEU A 189 8.95 2.53 1.44
N HIS A 190 9.92 2.52 2.34
CA HIS A 190 11.20 1.85 2.11
C HIS A 190 11.03 0.35 1.94
N GLN A 191 10.28 -0.30 2.82
CA GLN A 191 9.96 -1.72 2.72
C GLN A 191 9.27 -2.05 1.39
N THR A 192 8.26 -1.27 1.02
CA THR A 192 7.51 -1.47 -0.23
C THR A 192 8.40 -1.29 -1.46
N ILE A 193 9.28 -0.27 -1.47
CA ILE A 193 10.24 -0.05 -2.55
C ILE A 193 11.22 -1.23 -2.67
N ARG A 194 11.70 -1.78 -1.54
CA ARG A 194 12.61 -2.94 -1.55
C ARG A 194 11.94 -4.15 -2.17
N ASP A 195 10.68 -4.41 -1.81
CA ASP A 195 9.89 -5.51 -2.37
C ASP A 195 9.62 -5.29 -3.88
N CYS A 196 9.54 -4.04 -4.31
CA CYS A 196 9.35 -3.63 -5.70
C CYS A 196 10.68 -3.41 -6.48
N GLN A 197 11.73 -4.20 -6.18
CA GLN A 197 13.04 -4.14 -6.85
C GLN A 197 13.76 -2.77 -6.76
N GLY A 198 13.47 -1.97 -5.75
CA GLY A 198 14.11 -0.67 -5.53
C GLY A 198 13.54 0.48 -6.37
N ARG A 199 12.44 0.28 -7.11
CA ARG A 199 11.87 1.34 -7.95
C ARG A 199 11.09 2.36 -7.11
N PRO A 200 11.35 3.68 -7.28
CA PRO A 200 10.57 4.70 -6.60
C PRO A 200 9.19 4.86 -7.22
N PHE A 201 8.25 5.35 -6.42
CA PHE A 201 6.88 5.59 -6.86
C PHE A 201 6.71 7.03 -7.38
N SER A 202 5.89 7.24 -8.41
CA SER A 202 5.54 8.60 -8.82
C SER A 202 4.53 9.23 -7.86
N GLN A 203 4.52 10.55 -7.71
CA GLN A 203 3.46 11.22 -6.94
C GLN A 203 2.05 10.90 -7.49
N ALA A 204 1.90 10.84 -8.82
CA ALA A 204 0.64 10.51 -9.49
C ALA A 204 0.13 9.10 -9.17
N PHE A 205 1.03 8.15 -8.85
CA PHE A 205 0.63 6.80 -8.44
C PHE A 205 -0.24 6.83 -7.18
N PHE A 206 0.14 7.62 -6.17
CA PHE A 206 -0.61 7.71 -4.91
C PHE A 206 -1.99 8.33 -5.07
N HIS A 207 -2.22 9.13 -6.12
CA HIS A 207 -3.53 9.68 -6.45
C HIS A 207 -4.43 8.70 -7.20
N ARG A 208 -3.86 7.73 -7.93
CA ARG A 208 -4.61 6.71 -8.69
C ARG A 208 -4.90 5.45 -7.87
N VAL A 209 -3.96 5.03 -7.03
CA VAL A 209 -4.15 3.83 -6.21
C VAL A 209 -5.05 4.16 -5.01
N TYR A 210 -6.07 3.36 -4.74
CA TYR A 210 -7.07 3.64 -3.69
C TYR A 210 -7.64 5.06 -3.80
N GLU A 211 -8.31 5.40 -4.91
CA GLU A 211 -8.81 6.75 -5.21
C GLU A 211 -9.69 7.34 -4.09
N HIS A 212 -10.42 6.49 -3.36
CA HIS A 212 -11.25 6.90 -2.22
C HIS A 212 -10.44 7.44 -1.02
N LEU A 213 -9.13 7.22 -0.98
CA LEU A 213 -8.23 7.77 0.04
C LEU A 213 -7.49 8.99 -0.53
N GLY A 214 -8.03 10.19 -0.30
CA GLY A 214 -7.36 11.43 -0.72
C GLY A 214 -6.13 11.73 0.15
N VAL A 215 -4.98 11.98 -0.49
CA VAL A 215 -3.72 12.34 0.20
C VAL A 215 -3.28 13.74 -0.24
N SER A 216 -2.85 14.56 0.72
CA SER A 216 -2.32 15.91 0.44
C SER A 216 -0.93 15.83 -0.21
N ASP A 217 -0.73 16.62 -1.27
CA ASP A 217 0.57 16.76 -1.94
C ASP A 217 1.65 17.28 -0.99
N GLU A 218 1.30 18.17 -0.06
CA GLU A 218 2.24 18.70 0.93
C GLU A 218 2.82 17.59 1.82
N LEU A 219 1.98 16.63 2.23
CA LEU A 219 2.41 15.49 3.04
C LEU A 219 3.27 14.52 2.23
N LEU A 220 2.95 14.30 0.96
CA LEU A 220 3.79 13.48 0.07
C LEU A 220 5.17 14.11 -0.13
N VAL A 221 5.26 15.43 -0.30
CA VAL A 221 6.53 16.17 -0.38
C VAL A 221 7.33 16.03 0.92
N LYS A 222 6.69 16.16 2.09
CA LYS A 222 7.33 15.96 3.39
C LYS A 222 7.89 14.54 3.55
N VAL A 223 7.11 13.52 3.20
CA VAL A 223 7.58 12.11 3.22
C VAL A 223 8.71 11.91 2.23
N ALA A 224 8.64 12.46 1.02
CA ALA A 224 9.70 12.37 0.01
C ALA A 224 11.01 12.99 0.51
N ALA A 225 10.94 14.17 1.12
CA ALA A 225 12.09 14.85 1.70
C ALA A 225 12.69 14.05 2.87
N ALA A 226 11.85 13.56 3.80
CA ALA A 226 12.29 12.73 4.92
C ALA A 226 12.91 11.41 4.46
N TYR A 227 12.33 10.76 3.44
CA TYR A 227 12.88 9.55 2.84
C TYR A 227 14.25 9.81 2.23
N LYS A 228 14.39 10.88 1.44
CA LYS A 228 15.67 11.26 0.82
C LYS A 228 16.73 11.58 1.86
N ALA A 229 16.36 12.28 2.93
CA ALA A 229 17.26 12.58 4.04
C ALA A 229 17.74 11.29 4.75
N LYS A 230 16.88 10.29 4.90
CA LYS A 230 17.19 9.04 5.61
C LYS A 230 17.95 8.03 4.76
N TYR A 231 17.65 7.90 3.48
CA TYR A 231 18.18 6.83 2.61
C TYR A 231 19.05 7.33 1.46
N GLY A 232 19.22 8.65 1.29
CA GLY A 232 20.07 9.23 0.25
C GLY A 232 19.55 9.08 -1.20
N GLN A 233 18.36 8.51 -1.39
CA GLN A 233 17.73 8.27 -2.69
C GLN A 233 16.27 8.76 -2.69
N ASP A 234 15.72 9.04 -3.86
CA ASP A 234 14.33 9.47 -3.97
C ASP A 234 13.40 8.25 -3.83
N GLY A 235 12.48 8.28 -2.86
CA GLY A 235 11.42 7.26 -2.72
C GLY A 235 10.13 7.62 -3.47
N ILE A 236 9.89 8.92 -3.65
CA ILE A 236 8.76 9.46 -4.40
C ILE A 236 9.30 10.43 -5.46
N VAL A 237 8.98 10.18 -6.72
CA VAL A 237 9.31 11.06 -7.84
C VAL A 237 8.24 12.16 -7.92
N LEU A 238 8.64 13.35 -7.48
CA LEU A 238 7.82 14.56 -7.57
C LEU A 238 7.92 15.14 -9.00
N PRO A 239 6.82 15.69 -9.57
CA PRO A 239 6.86 16.37 -10.85
C PRO A 239 7.79 17.56 -10.72
N ARG A 240 8.76 17.68 -11.64
CA ARG A 240 9.57 18.90 -11.70
C ARG A 240 8.65 20.05 -12.09
N PRO A 241 8.73 21.20 -11.40
CA PRO A 241 8.13 22.41 -11.94
C PRO A 241 8.81 22.67 -13.29
N GLU A 242 8.05 22.59 -14.38
CA GLU A 242 8.62 22.92 -15.69
C GLU A 242 9.13 24.38 -15.63
N PRO A 243 10.40 24.63 -15.98
CA PRO A 243 10.84 26.00 -16.18
C PRO A 243 9.98 26.54 -17.31
N LYS A 244 9.22 27.62 -17.04
CA LYS A 244 8.49 28.38 -18.04
C LYS A 244 9.44 28.63 -19.21
N GLN A 245 9.29 27.87 -20.30
CA GLN A 245 10.09 28.07 -21.49
C GLN A 245 9.78 29.49 -21.94
N HIS A 246 10.77 30.39 -21.81
CA HIS A 246 10.70 31.71 -22.39
C HIS A 246 10.24 31.54 -23.82
N ALA A 247 9.10 32.14 -24.13
CA ALA A 247 8.55 32.24 -25.46
C ALA A 247 9.70 32.56 -26.43
N ARG A 248 10.16 31.57 -27.18
CA ARG A 248 11.04 31.78 -28.32
C ARG A 248 10.19 32.62 -29.27
N ARG A 249 10.43 33.93 -29.23
CA ARG A 249 9.94 34.91 -30.19
C ARG A 249 10.19 34.33 -31.58
N SER A 250 9.13 33.93 -32.26
CA SER A 250 9.14 33.68 -33.69
C SER A 250 9.52 35.00 -34.38
N PRO A 251 10.59 35.07 -35.18
CA PRO A 251 10.77 36.18 -36.10
C PRO A 251 9.98 35.86 -37.37
N GLY A 252 8.83 36.51 -37.55
CA GLY A 252 8.28 36.72 -38.90
C GLY A 252 9.00 37.89 -39.59
N PRO A 253 8.61 38.27 -40.82
CA PRO A 253 8.48 37.48 -42.04
C PRO A 253 9.61 37.82 -43.04
N ARG A 254 9.97 36.86 -43.90
CA ARG A 254 11.00 36.98 -44.95
C ARG A 254 10.64 38.07 -45.98
N VAL A 255 11.43 39.14 -46.02
CA VAL A 255 11.51 40.03 -47.19
C VAL A 255 12.33 39.33 -48.28
N ARG A 256 11.66 39.02 -49.39
CA ARG A 256 12.27 38.57 -50.66
C ARG A 256 13.22 39.65 -51.17
N ARG A 257 14.49 39.32 -51.40
CA ARG A 257 15.34 40.09 -52.31
C ARG A 257 16.13 39.13 -53.20
N ARG A 258 15.75 39.13 -54.49
CA ARG A 258 16.41 38.49 -55.62
C ARG A 258 17.64 39.33 -56.00
N ALA A 259 18.80 38.70 -56.14
CA ALA A 259 19.91 39.06 -57.05
C ALA A 259 20.89 37.86 -57.03
N ALA A 260 20.91 37.03 -58.08
CA ALA A 260 21.80 37.10 -59.26
C ALA A 260 23.12 36.34 -59.03
N SER A 261 23.29 35.24 -59.77
CA SER A 261 24.48 34.38 -59.84
C SER A 261 25.65 35.07 -60.58
N PRO A 262 26.87 34.51 -60.50
CA PRO A 262 27.32 33.74 -61.66
C PRO A 262 28.02 32.40 -61.32
N ARG A 263 27.98 31.54 -62.35
CA ARG A 263 28.56 30.19 -62.49
C ARG A 263 30.08 30.14 -62.27
N GLN A 264 30.59 29.02 -61.73
CA GLN A 264 31.67 28.24 -62.35
C GLN A 264 31.47 26.73 -62.10
N GLN A 265 31.82 25.93 -63.12
CA GLN A 265 31.59 24.50 -63.28
C GLN A 265 32.88 23.70 -63.01
N GLY A 266 32.75 22.48 -62.50
CA GLY A 266 33.77 21.42 -62.56
C GLY A 266 33.26 20.08 -61.97
N PRO A 267 33.61 18.88 -62.53
CA PRO A 267 32.84 17.62 -62.39
C PRO A 267 33.46 16.53 -61.46
N PRO A 268 32.76 15.38 -61.20
CA PRO A 268 33.04 14.35 -60.16
C PRO A 268 33.82 13.11 -60.74
N PRO A 269 34.07 11.92 -60.07
CA PRO A 269 33.36 11.30 -58.92
C PRO A 269 34.15 10.38 -57.92
N SER A 270 33.38 9.85 -56.95
CA SER A 270 33.50 8.53 -56.27
C SER A 270 34.53 8.30 -55.16
N ARG A 271 34.05 8.11 -53.91
CA ARG A 271 34.11 6.81 -53.19
C ARG A 271 33.46 6.90 -51.79
N ALA A 272 32.54 5.96 -51.56
CA ALA A 272 32.14 5.34 -50.30
C ALA A 272 32.31 6.12 -48.98
N ALA A 273 31.19 6.64 -48.46
CA ALA A 273 31.03 6.89 -47.03
C ALA A 273 29.83 6.08 -46.53
N THR A 274 30.12 5.01 -45.79
CA THR A 274 29.18 4.21 -45.01
C THR A 274 28.37 5.07 -44.04
N PRO A 275 27.04 4.91 -43.94
CA PRO A 275 26.25 5.60 -42.92
C PRO A 275 26.51 4.98 -41.54
N PRO A 276 26.59 5.78 -40.46
CA PRO A 276 26.74 5.24 -39.11
C PRO A 276 25.49 4.48 -38.70
N LYS A 277 25.70 3.27 -38.16
CA LYS A 277 24.71 2.34 -37.61
C LYS A 277 23.74 3.07 -36.67
N ARG A 278 22.52 3.35 -37.16
CA ARG A 278 21.37 3.67 -36.33
C ARG A 278 20.89 2.37 -35.67
N GLY A 279 20.90 2.33 -34.33
CA GLY A 279 20.24 1.28 -33.57
C GLY A 279 18.73 1.23 -33.85
N PRO A 280 18.05 0.14 -33.44
CA PRO A 280 16.64 -0.08 -33.74
C PRO A 280 15.78 1.08 -33.23
N LYS A 281 15.04 1.71 -34.14
CA LYS A 281 14.08 2.77 -33.81
C LYS A 281 12.86 2.13 -33.14
N THR A 282 12.53 2.59 -31.95
CA THR A 282 11.25 2.27 -31.30
C THR A 282 10.11 2.85 -32.16
N PRO A 283 9.09 2.05 -32.53
CA PRO A 283 7.94 2.57 -33.29
C PRO A 283 7.18 3.61 -32.48
N LEU A 284 6.69 4.66 -33.15
CA LEU A 284 5.98 5.77 -32.51
C LEU A 284 4.45 5.58 -32.54
N SER A 285 3.95 4.59 -33.29
CA SER A 285 2.52 4.23 -33.33
C SER A 285 2.30 2.74 -33.64
N ALA A 286 1.14 2.21 -33.27
CA ALA A 286 0.75 0.80 -33.44
C ALA A 286 0.65 0.36 -34.92
N SER A 287 0.60 1.30 -35.86
CA SER A 287 0.62 1.04 -37.31
C SER A 287 2.04 0.80 -37.87
N ASP A 288 3.09 1.02 -37.07
CA ASP A 288 4.49 0.87 -37.51
C ASP A 288 5.04 -0.56 -37.31
N VAL A 289 4.21 -1.52 -36.87
CA VAL A 289 4.63 -2.91 -36.60
C VAL A 289 4.29 -3.78 -37.81
N THR A 290 5.30 -4.30 -38.51
CA THR A 290 5.11 -5.29 -39.58
C THR A 290 4.93 -6.70 -38.99
N PRO A 291 4.24 -7.63 -39.69
CA PRO A 291 3.77 -8.90 -39.11
C PRO A 291 4.85 -9.84 -38.54
N ILE A 292 6.14 -9.61 -38.82
CA ILE A 292 7.24 -10.47 -38.33
C ILE A 292 7.58 -10.18 -36.85
N THR A 293 7.39 -8.96 -36.36
CA THR A 293 7.63 -8.64 -34.93
C THR A 293 6.42 -8.88 -34.04
N ARG A 294 5.26 -9.26 -34.59
CA ARG A 294 4.06 -9.59 -33.79
C ARG A 294 4.24 -10.89 -32.97
N ASN A 295 5.01 -11.85 -33.48
CA ASN A 295 5.17 -13.15 -32.83
C ASN A 295 6.06 -13.10 -31.58
N GLU A 296 6.96 -12.12 -31.50
CA GLU A 296 7.85 -11.93 -30.34
C GLU A 296 7.16 -11.27 -29.14
N TRP A 297 6.02 -10.60 -29.36
CA TRP A 297 5.18 -10.04 -28.28
C TRP A 297 4.17 -11.03 -27.70
N ASN A 298 3.88 -12.14 -28.38
CA ASN A 298 2.98 -13.19 -27.88
C ASN A 298 3.56 -13.99 -26.70
N ILE A 299 4.86 -13.87 -26.42
CA ILE A 299 5.50 -14.52 -25.26
C ILE A 299 5.18 -13.78 -23.95
N LEU A 300 4.89 -12.46 -24.02
CA LEU A 300 4.58 -11.63 -22.86
C LEU A 300 3.08 -11.57 -22.50
N ILE A 301 2.22 -12.17 -23.33
CA ILE A 301 0.77 -12.26 -23.12
C ILE A 301 0.39 -13.73 -23.17
N GLY A 302 0.30 -14.37 -22.00
CA GLY A 302 -0.04 -15.79 -21.88
C GLY A 302 -1.36 -16.15 -22.60
N GLN A 303 -1.48 -17.40 -23.04
CA GLN A 303 -2.62 -17.93 -23.80
C GLN A 303 -3.98 -17.77 -23.09
N ASP A 304 -4.00 -17.47 -21.79
CA ASP A 304 -5.23 -17.32 -21.00
C ASP A 304 -5.90 -15.94 -21.17
N PHE A 305 -5.20 -14.95 -21.76
CA PHE A 305 -5.80 -13.62 -21.99
C PHE A 305 -6.81 -13.59 -23.14
N TRP A 306 -6.75 -14.56 -24.07
CA TRP A 306 -7.61 -14.63 -25.25
C TRP A 306 -8.73 -15.68 -25.16
N GLN A 307 -8.88 -16.36 -24.01
CA GLN A 307 -9.95 -17.36 -23.83
C GLN A 307 -11.29 -16.76 -23.42
N ASN A 308 -11.34 -15.51 -22.98
CA ASN A 308 -12.61 -14.80 -22.79
C ASN A 308 -13.01 -14.05 -24.07
N LYS A 309 -13.36 -14.80 -25.12
CA LYS A 309 -14.21 -14.24 -26.17
C LYS A 309 -15.61 -14.08 -25.59
N PRO A 310 -16.20 -12.87 -25.52
CA PRO A 310 -17.63 -12.77 -25.31
C PRO A 310 -18.32 -13.44 -26.49
N THR A 311 -19.07 -14.51 -26.24
CA THR A 311 -20.03 -15.05 -27.19
C THR A 311 -21.06 -13.94 -27.46
N VAL A 312 -20.87 -13.23 -28.57
CA VAL A 312 -21.87 -12.31 -29.10
C VAL A 312 -23.04 -13.17 -29.58
N THR A 313 -24.02 -13.37 -28.70
CA THR A 313 -25.33 -13.87 -29.09
C THR A 313 -25.98 -12.78 -29.94
N MET A 314 -25.89 -12.96 -31.26
CA MET A 314 -26.71 -12.23 -32.21
C MET A 314 -28.18 -12.47 -31.82
N TRP A 315 -28.85 -11.42 -31.34
CA TRP A 315 -30.29 -11.43 -31.12
C TRP A 315 -30.97 -11.61 -32.48
N VAL A 316 -31.57 -12.78 -32.69
CA VAL A 316 -32.50 -13.03 -33.79
C VAL A 316 -33.89 -12.66 -33.30
N PRO A 317 -34.59 -11.69 -33.91
CA PRO A 317 -35.97 -11.41 -33.54
C PRO A 317 -36.87 -12.58 -33.97
N SER A 318 -37.59 -13.18 -33.01
CA SER A 318 -38.60 -14.21 -33.27
C SER A 318 -39.74 -13.66 -34.13
N PRO A 319 -40.29 -14.47 -35.06
CA PRO A 319 -41.30 -14.02 -36.01
C PRO A 319 -42.64 -13.74 -35.34
N ALA A 320 -43.32 -12.71 -35.86
CA ALA A 320 -44.62 -12.22 -35.45
C ALA A 320 -45.68 -13.34 -35.42
N VAL A 321 -46.38 -13.46 -34.30
CA VAL A 321 -47.61 -14.23 -34.20
C VAL A 321 -48.67 -13.52 -35.03
N GLN A 322 -49.08 -14.15 -36.14
CA GLN A 322 -50.26 -13.76 -36.90
C GLN A 322 -51.51 -14.05 -36.06
N VAL A 323 -52.33 -13.02 -35.90
CA VAL A 323 -53.72 -13.11 -35.43
C VAL A 323 -54.59 -13.44 -36.64
N ALA A 324 -55.28 -14.58 -36.57
CA ALA A 324 -56.53 -14.89 -37.26
C ALA A 324 -57.20 -15.98 -36.40
N GLY A 325 -58.48 -15.88 -36.02
CA GLY A 325 -59.59 -15.63 -36.93
C GLY A 325 -59.99 -16.98 -37.52
#